data_AF-A0AAV3T6N6-F1
#
_entry.id   AF-A0AAV3T6N6-F1
#
_cell.length_a   1.000
_cell.length_b   1.000
_cell.length_c   1.000
_cell.angle_alpha   90.00
_cell.angle_beta   90.00
_cell.angle_gamma   90.00
#
_symmetry.space_group_name_H-M   'P 1'
#
loop_
_entity.id
_entity.type
_entity.pdbx_description
1 polymer ?
#
loop_
_entity_poly.entity_id
_entity_poly.type
_entity_poly.pdbx_seq_one_letter_code
_entity_poly.pdbx_strand_id
1 'polypeptide(L)'
;MPDDSSLTDFFQGDSDADGEPASSDDEQDADSRPSGEPAATDGVDAATTVTYEWSDDGVACADCGEPTRRRWRDDGTFVCADCKDW
;
A
#
# COMPACT_ATOMS: atom_id res chain seq x y z
N MET A 1 0.71 -28.13 4.96
CA MET A 1 0.77 -26.66 4.75
C MET A 1 2.23 -26.26 4.82
N PRO A 2 2.86 -25.95 3.68
CA PRO A 2 4.18 -25.32 3.61
C PRO A 2 4.02 -23.84 3.92
N ASP A 3 4.54 -23.40 5.05
CA ASP A 3 4.50 -22.00 5.48
C ASP A 3 5.85 -21.67 6.13
N ASP A 4 6.47 -20.57 5.71
CA ASP A 4 7.69 -19.95 6.28
C ASP A 4 9.10 -20.48 5.92
N SER A 5 9.35 -21.00 4.71
CA SER A 5 10.74 -21.27 4.23
C SER A 5 11.26 -20.33 3.14
N SER A 6 10.52 -19.27 2.81
CA SER A 6 10.76 -18.49 1.57
C SER A 6 11.65 -17.25 1.75
N LEU A 7 12.07 -16.89 2.97
CA LEU A 7 12.82 -15.65 3.24
C LEU A 7 14.22 -15.84 3.84
N THR A 8 14.53 -17.00 4.45
CA THR A 8 15.86 -17.28 5.04
C THR A 8 16.90 -17.74 4.00
N ASP A 9 16.47 -18.39 2.91
CA ASP A 9 17.36 -18.90 1.85
C ASP A 9 18.08 -17.78 1.07
N PHE A 10 17.47 -16.60 0.98
CA PHE A 10 18.06 -15.43 0.30
C PHE A 10 19.24 -14.80 1.05
N PHE A 11 19.31 -14.95 2.39
CA PHE A 11 20.37 -14.34 3.21
C PHE A 11 21.50 -15.32 3.55
N GLN A 12 21.33 -16.62 3.33
CA GLN A 12 22.30 -17.64 3.75
C GLN A 12 23.25 -18.11 2.63
N GLY A 13 23.12 -17.53 1.42
CA GLY A 13 23.86 -17.95 0.22
C GLY A 13 25.21 -17.28 -0.04
N ASP A 14 25.70 -16.38 0.83
CA ASP A 14 27.01 -15.74 0.65
C ASP A 14 27.77 -15.71 1.98
N SER A 15 28.57 -16.74 2.21
CA SER A 15 29.55 -16.79 3.29
C SER A 15 30.65 -17.71 2.82
N ASP A 16 31.63 -17.16 2.09
CA ASP A 16 33.06 -17.53 2.08
C ASP A 16 33.76 -16.88 0.87
N ALA A 17 34.24 -15.64 1.01
CA ALA A 17 35.35 -15.11 0.22
C ALA A 17 35.97 -13.86 0.90
N ASP A 18 37.14 -14.04 1.51
CA ASP A 18 38.06 -12.98 1.92
C ASP A 18 38.26 -11.93 0.80
N GLY A 19 38.01 -10.66 1.10
CA GLY A 19 38.28 -9.53 0.20
C GLY A 19 38.26 -8.19 0.97
N GLU A 20 39.34 -7.42 0.85
CA GLU A 20 39.64 -6.20 1.60
C GLU A 20 38.54 -5.11 1.65
N PRO A 21 38.46 -4.29 2.73
CA PRO A 21 37.56 -3.14 2.77
C PRO A 21 38.19 -1.95 2.01
N ALA A 22 37.89 -1.85 0.72
CA ALA A 22 38.19 -0.67 -0.07
C ALA A 22 36.92 0.06 -0.50
N SER A 23 36.79 1.26 0.06
CA SER A 23 36.09 2.42 -0.49
C SER A 23 34.57 2.47 -0.34
N SER A 24 34.18 3.49 0.43
CA SER A 24 32.91 4.19 0.37
C SER A 24 32.44 4.38 -1.08
N ASP A 25 31.17 4.08 -1.31
CA ASP A 25 30.34 4.89 -2.18
C ASP A 25 28.92 4.96 -1.61
N ASP A 26 28.52 6.19 -1.36
CA ASP A 26 27.22 6.65 -0.92
C ASP A 26 26.29 6.55 -2.12
N GLU A 27 25.30 5.67 -2.10
CA GLU A 27 24.06 5.95 -2.81
C GLU A 27 22.91 5.57 -1.88
N GLN A 28 22.43 6.60 -1.20
CA GLN A 28 21.11 6.66 -0.60
C GLN A 28 20.11 6.12 -1.63
N ASP A 29 19.64 4.89 -1.41
CA ASP A 29 18.45 4.39 -2.09
C ASP A 29 17.29 5.24 -1.57
N ALA A 30 17.10 6.37 -2.25
CA ALA A 30 16.01 7.26 -2.02
C ALA A 30 14.76 6.42 -2.24
N ASP A 31 14.06 6.14 -1.14
CA ASP A 31 12.64 5.85 -0.99
C ASP A 31 11.82 6.77 -1.91
N SER A 32 11.92 6.55 -3.21
CA SER A 32 11.08 7.13 -4.24
C SER A 32 9.84 6.26 -4.27
N ARG A 33 9.10 6.30 -3.16
CA ARG A 33 7.66 6.11 -3.20
C ARG A 33 7.19 7.05 -4.31
N PRO A 34 6.53 6.58 -5.38
CA PRO A 34 5.88 7.51 -6.26
C PRO A 34 4.87 8.28 -5.43
N SER A 35 5.26 9.53 -5.12
CA SER A 35 4.40 10.58 -4.61
C SER A 35 3.17 10.59 -5.49
N GLY A 36 1.99 10.55 -4.86
CA GLY A 36 0.71 10.50 -5.55
C GLY A 36 0.61 11.57 -6.62
N GLU A 37 0.24 11.16 -7.83
CA GLU A 37 -0.93 11.58 -8.61
C GLU A 37 -0.82 10.94 -10.01
N PRO A 38 -1.92 10.44 -10.61
CA PRO A 38 -2.93 11.36 -11.12
C PRO A 38 -4.32 11.16 -10.51
N ALA A 39 -4.91 12.29 -10.10
CA ALA A 39 -6.32 12.49 -9.89
C ALA A 39 -7.06 12.19 -11.21
N ALA A 40 -7.58 10.99 -11.32
CA ALA A 40 -8.53 10.60 -12.35
C ALA A 40 -9.42 9.51 -11.79
N THR A 41 -10.57 9.90 -11.25
CA THR A 41 -11.76 9.03 -11.27
C THR A 41 -12.32 9.00 -12.71
N ASP A 42 -11.46 8.70 -13.69
CA ASP A 42 -11.85 8.61 -15.09
C ASP A 42 -12.08 7.14 -15.41
N GLY A 43 -13.34 6.74 -15.48
CA GLY A 43 -13.71 5.49 -16.13
C GLY A 43 -13.97 4.29 -15.22
N VAL A 44 -14.71 4.44 -14.12
CA VAL A 44 -15.58 3.32 -13.71
C VAL A 44 -16.84 3.40 -14.56
N ASP A 45 -16.95 2.48 -15.52
CA ASP A 45 -18.17 2.26 -16.30
C ASP A 45 -19.36 2.23 -15.33
N ALA A 46 -20.37 3.08 -15.55
CA ALA A 46 -21.48 3.32 -14.62
C ALA A 46 -22.28 2.05 -14.24
N ALA A 47 -22.00 0.91 -14.90
CA ALA A 47 -22.55 -0.39 -14.58
C ALA A 47 -21.82 -1.16 -13.46
N THR A 48 -20.60 -0.75 -13.03
CA THR A 48 -19.85 -1.48 -12.00
C THR A 48 -19.99 -0.80 -10.64
N THR A 49 -20.68 -1.47 -9.71
CA THR A 49 -20.74 -1.08 -8.30
C THR A 49 -19.32 -1.05 -7.72
N VAL A 50 -18.81 0.16 -7.49
CA VAL A 50 -17.53 0.38 -6.80
C VAL A 50 -17.55 -0.25 -5.40
N THR A 51 -16.55 -1.08 -5.09
CA THR A 51 -16.40 -1.75 -3.78
C THR A 51 -15.62 -0.92 -2.78
N TYR A 52 -14.78 -0.01 -3.26
CA TYR A 52 -14.05 0.96 -2.47
C TYR A 52 -13.83 2.24 -3.28
N GLU A 53 -13.62 3.35 -2.58
CA GLU A 53 -13.36 4.66 -3.14
C GLU A 53 -12.07 5.23 -2.54
N TRP A 54 -11.30 5.92 -3.38
CA TRP A 54 -10.12 6.66 -2.99
C TRP A 54 -10.31 8.14 -3.33
N SER A 55 -9.93 9.03 -2.41
CA SER A 55 -10.02 10.48 -2.54
C SER A 55 -8.77 11.13 -1.97
N ASP A 56 -8.15 12.05 -2.71
CA ASP A 56 -6.91 12.70 -2.26
C ASP A 56 -7.13 13.64 -1.06
N ASP A 57 -8.17 14.48 -1.17
CA ASP A 57 -8.65 15.37 -0.11
C ASP A 57 -9.20 14.60 1.11
N GLY A 58 -9.61 13.35 0.88
CA GLY A 58 -10.32 12.55 1.86
C GLY A 58 -11.78 12.97 1.98
N VAL A 59 -12.64 12.00 2.31
CA VAL A 59 -14.06 12.25 2.50
C VAL A 59 -14.49 11.65 3.83
N ALA A 60 -15.45 12.31 4.49
CA ALA A 60 -15.97 11.88 5.77
C ALA A 60 -16.51 10.44 5.71
N CYS A 61 -16.15 9.65 6.71
CA CYS A 61 -16.76 8.35 6.99
C CYS A 61 -18.25 8.54 7.33
N ALA A 62 -19.12 7.67 6.81
CA ALA A 62 -20.55 7.73 7.12
C ALA A 62 -20.85 7.38 8.60
N ASP A 63 -19.95 6.66 9.28
CA ASP A 63 -20.15 6.17 10.65
C ASP A 63 -19.49 7.09 11.70
N CYS A 64 -18.17 7.27 11.64
CA CYS A 64 -17.45 8.12 12.60
C CYS A 64 -17.32 9.59 12.18
N GLY A 65 -17.62 9.94 10.93
CA GLY A 65 -17.46 11.30 10.40
C GLY A 65 -16.02 11.73 10.11
N GLU A 66 -15.02 10.91 10.44
CA GLU A 66 -13.62 11.26 10.21
C GLU A 66 -13.27 11.25 8.71
N PRO A 67 -12.55 12.27 8.21
CA PRO A 67 -12.11 12.30 6.82
C PRO A 67 -11.05 11.23 6.59
N THR A 68 -11.30 10.35 5.62
CA THR A 68 -10.35 9.33 5.20
C THR A 68 -10.16 9.37 3.70
N ARG A 69 -8.92 9.13 3.27
CA ARG A 69 -8.58 9.02 1.84
C ARG A 69 -9.11 7.76 1.20
N ARG A 70 -9.35 6.72 2.00
CA ARG A 70 -9.86 5.44 1.51
C ARG A 70 -11.12 5.08 2.28
N ARG A 71 -12.19 4.77 1.54
CA ARG A 71 -13.46 4.29 2.07
C ARG A 71 -13.90 3.02 1.37
N TRP A 72 -14.65 2.19 2.06
CA TRP A 72 -15.15 0.93 1.57
C TRP A 72 -16.65 0.93 1.57
N ARG A 73 -17.23 0.27 0.58
CA ARG A 73 -18.67 0.06 0.54
C ARG A 73 -19.07 -0.90 1.67
N ASP A 74 -20.02 -0.46 2.48
CA ASP A 74 -20.66 -1.20 3.55
C ASP A 74 -22.15 -0.89 3.55
N ASP A 75 -22.98 -1.91 3.29
CA ASP A 75 -24.44 -1.81 3.12
C ASP A 75 -24.93 -0.66 2.21
N GLY A 76 -24.11 -0.28 1.20
CA GLY A 76 -24.43 0.83 0.30
C GLY A 76 -23.97 2.22 0.75
N THR A 77 -23.40 2.33 1.94
CA THR A 77 -22.66 3.50 2.43
C THR A 77 -21.16 3.32 2.29
N PHE A 78 -20.39 4.39 2.46
CA PHE A 78 -18.93 4.36 2.42
C PHE A 78 -18.35 4.67 3.81
N VAL A 79 -17.66 3.69 4.39
CA VAL A 79 -17.07 3.76 5.73
C VAL A 79 -15.54 3.64 5.67
N CYS A 80 -14.84 4.09 6.71
CA CYS A 80 -13.40 3.92 6.83
C CYS A 80 -13.02 2.45 7.14
N ALA A 81 -11.72 2.14 7.17
CA ALA A 81 -11.23 0.78 7.43
C ALA A 81 -11.58 0.28 8.84
N ASP A 82 -11.66 1.23 9.78
CA ASP A 82 -11.88 0.96 11.20
C ASP A 82 -13.37 0.68 11.49
N CYS A 83 -14.27 1.45 10.89
CA CYS A 83 -15.73 1.29 11.02
C CYS A 83 -16.30 0.14 10.18
N LYS A 84 -15.52 -0.44 9.26
CA LYS A 84 -16.02 -1.53 8.41
C LYS A 84 -16.08 -2.84 9.20
N ASP A 85 -17.19 -3.55 9.11
CA ASP A 85 -17.37 -4.90 9.65
C ASP A 85 -16.82 -5.92 8.63
N TRP A 86 -15.50 -6.13 8.63
CA TRP A 86 -14.78 -7.02 7.70
C TRP A 86 -14.43 -8.38 8.30
#